data_AF-A0A961D6V8-F1
#
_entry.id   AF-A0A961D6V8-F1
#
_cell.length_a   1.000
_cell.length_b   1.000
_cell.length_c   1.000
_cell.angle_alpha   90.00
_cell.angle_beta   90.00
_cell.angle_gamma   90.00
#
_symmetry.space_group_name_H-M   'P 1'
#
loop_
_entity.id
_entity.type
_entity.pdbx_description
1 polymer ?
#
loop_
_entity_poly.entity_id
_entity_poly.type
_entity_poly.pdbx_seq_one_letter_code
_entity_poly.pdbx_strand_id
1 'polypeptide(L)'
;MGSRPAAEGGGAQLRTDRLTIAGDGAVYLADSDSPGALGVARLTDTDTHAARLELHGPPAFWEHHYAHEAALAVMNRGFTSSPQLQRVFAEVDPRNRAMLDLLRRLGMRREGTLRAHLIVDGHPRDTVILSVLSHEWTLDRCPVCGRPLLSTSGRRPRTYCSDACKAKAFRARRASRAEEFFAQRLIEEIARRPK
;
A
#
# COMPACT_ATOMS: atom_id res chain seq x y z
N MET A 1 2.85 32.93 -19.22
CA MET A 1 3.95 32.77 -18.24
C MET A 1 3.36 32.95 -16.85
N GLY A 2 3.09 31.86 -16.16
CA GLY A 2 2.57 31.86 -14.79
C GLY A 2 3.18 30.64 -14.09
N SER A 3 4.04 30.92 -13.12
CA SER A 3 5.02 29.99 -12.54
C SER A 3 4.37 28.84 -11.79
N ARG A 4 4.79 27.60 -12.10
CA ARG A 4 4.57 26.40 -11.26
C ARG A 4 5.27 26.59 -9.91
N PRO A 5 4.60 26.43 -8.76
CA PRO A 5 5.32 26.25 -7.51
C PRO A 5 5.93 24.84 -7.47
N ALA A 6 7.11 24.77 -6.86
CA ALA A 6 7.94 23.59 -6.75
C ALA A 6 7.25 22.47 -5.97
N ALA A 7 7.47 21.24 -6.42
CA ALA A 7 7.08 20.03 -5.71
C ALA A 7 7.93 19.90 -4.44
N GLU A 8 7.37 20.29 -3.29
CA GLU A 8 7.96 19.96 -2.00
C GLU A 8 7.51 18.56 -1.57
N GLY A 9 8.48 17.66 -1.51
CA GLY A 9 8.32 16.28 -1.06
C GLY A 9 8.00 16.22 0.43
N GLY A 10 6.70 16.25 0.75
CA GLY A 10 6.19 15.79 2.04
C GLY A 10 6.07 14.28 2.04
N GLY A 11 6.80 13.59 2.91
CA GLY A 11 6.52 12.18 3.18
C GLY A 11 5.07 12.04 3.63
N ALA A 12 4.27 11.27 2.89
CA ALA A 12 2.89 10.94 3.26
C ALA A 12 2.90 10.17 4.59
N GLN A 13 2.91 10.94 5.67
CA GLN A 13 2.65 10.50 7.02
C GLN A 13 1.16 10.18 7.07
N LEU A 14 0.84 8.95 7.46
CA LEU A 14 -0.51 8.42 7.57
C LEU A 14 -1.43 9.45 8.25
N ARG A 15 -2.32 10.06 7.49
CA ARG A 15 -3.45 10.83 8.03
C ARG A 15 -4.61 9.87 8.22
N THR A 16 -4.55 9.12 9.31
CA THR A 16 -5.55 8.12 9.75
C THR A 16 -6.88 8.75 10.21
N ASP A 17 -7.02 10.07 10.15
CA ASP A 17 -8.20 10.85 10.55
C ASP A 17 -9.35 10.83 9.51
N ARG A 18 -9.16 10.22 8.33
CA ARG A 18 -10.09 10.34 7.18
C ARG A 18 -10.77 9.04 6.73
N LEU A 19 -10.62 7.95 7.48
CA LEU A 19 -11.20 6.64 7.17
C LEU A 19 -12.39 6.35 8.10
N THR A 20 -13.59 6.28 7.54
CA THR A 20 -14.76 5.77 8.27
C THR A 20 -15.00 4.32 7.86
N ILE A 21 -14.99 3.41 8.83
CA ILE A 21 -15.35 2.01 8.59
C ILE A 21 -16.81 1.82 8.98
N ALA A 22 -17.65 1.42 8.03
CA ALA A 22 -19.03 1.07 8.32
C ALA A 22 -19.14 -0.36 8.88
N GLY A 23 -20.25 -0.63 9.58
CA GLY A 23 -20.54 -1.92 10.20
C GLY A 23 -20.65 -3.08 9.21
N ASP A 24 -20.83 -2.80 7.90
CA ASP A 24 -20.88 -3.78 6.82
C ASP A 24 -19.49 -4.14 6.23
N GLY A 25 -18.41 -3.64 6.84
CA GLY A 25 -17.03 -3.91 6.39
C GLY A 25 -16.55 -3.03 5.24
N ALA A 26 -17.36 -2.09 4.75
CA ALA A 26 -16.92 -1.08 3.81
C ALA A 26 -16.11 0.03 4.50
N VAL A 27 -15.07 0.49 3.83
CA VAL A 27 -14.26 1.64 4.22
C VAL A 27 -14.53 2.79 3.27
N TYR A 28 -14.92 3.92 3.85
CA TYR A 28 -15.16 5.18 3.17
C TYR A 28 -13.97 6.09 3.45
N LEU A 29 -13.42 6.69 2.39
CA LEU A 29 -12.52 7.83 2.54
C LEU A 29 -13.36 9.10 2.43
N ALA A 30 -13.32 9.96 3.44
CA ALA A 30 -14.04 11.23 3.46
C ALA A 30 -13.04 12.39 3.58
N ASP A 31 -13.34 13.50 2.89
CA ASP A 31 -12.58 14.75 3.08
C ASP A 31 -13.11 15.48 4.33
N SER A 32 -12.22 16.10 5.11
CA SER A 32 -12.65 16.97 6.22
C SER A 32 -13.29 18.26 5.72
N ASP A 33 -12.89 18.69 4.52
CA ASP A 33 -13.25 20.00 3.97
C ASP A 33 -14.45 19.91 3.01
N SER A 34 -14.90 18.68 2.70
CA SER A 34 -16.09 18.40 1.89
C SER A 34 -16.96 17.34 2.57
N PRO A 35 -18.24 17.61 2.89
CA PRO A 35 -19.13 16.63 3.50
C PRO A 35 -19.54 15.59 2.46
N GLY A 36 -18.67 14.60 2.21
CA GLY A 36 -18.92 13.51 1.26
C GLY A 36 -17.77 12.51 1.18
N ALA A 37 -18.11 11.24 0.99
CA ALA A 37 -17.11 10.21 0.73
C ALA A 37 -16.47 10.44 -0.65
N LEU A 38 -15.14 10.58 -0.67
CA LEU A 38 -14.31 10.65 -1.89
C LEU A 38 -14.24 9.31 -2.62
N GLY A 39 -14.62 8.21 -1.97
CA GLY A 39 -14.71 6.89 -2.58
C GLY A 39 -14.90 5.78 -1.54
N VAL A 40 -15.11 4.57 -2.04
CA VAL A 40 -15.44 3.38 -1.25
C VAL A 40 -14.48 2.26 -1.62
N ALA A 41 -13.94 1.59 -0.59
CA ALA A 41 -13.33 0.28 -0.70
C ALA A 41 -14.14 -0.74 0.10
N ARG A 42 -14.38 -1.90 -0.47
CA ARG A 42 -15.16 -2.97 0.18
C ARG A 42 -14.52 -4.32 -0.06
N LEU A 43 -14.50 -5.14 0.98
CA LEU A 43 -14.29 -6.59 0.85
C LEU A 43 -15.63 -7.27 1.02
N THR A 44 -16.07 -7.97 -0.02
CA THR A 44 -17.27 -8.80 0.03
C THR A 44 -16.82 -10.25 0.18
N ASP A 45 -17.15 -10.87 1.30
CA ASP A 45 -16.88 -12.29 1.51
C ASP A 45 -17.63 -13.10 0.45
N THR A 46 -16.99 -14.16 -0.03
CA THR A 46 -17.68 -15.17 -0.83
C THR A 46 -17.94 -16.36 0.08
N ASP A 47 -18.87 -17.25 -0.23
CA ASP A 47 -19.09 -18.47 0.57
C ASP A 47 -17.92 -19.49 0.48
N THR A 48 -16.69 -19.00 0.27
CA THR A 48 -15.44 -19.71 0.13
C THR A 48 -14.37 -19.06 1.00
N HIS A 49 -13.15 -19.60 1.04
CA HIS A 49 -12.01 -18.97 1.73
C HIS A 49 -11.47 -17.71 1.01
N ALA A 50 -12.32 -16.95 0.32
CA ALA A 50 -11.94 -15.81 -0.51
C ALA A 50 -12.88 -14.62 -0.37
N ALA A 51 -12.35 -13.41 -0.47
CA ALA A 51 -13.14 -12.18 -0.53
C ALA A 51 -12.83 -11.40 -1.80
N ARG A 52 -13.84 -10.71 -2.34
CA ARG A 52 -13.72 -9.85 -3.51
C ARG A 52 -13.50 -8.40 -3.08
N LEU A 53 -12.44 -7.79 -3.61
CA LEU A 53 -12.14 -6.38 -3.42
C LEU A 53 -12.83 -5.53 -4.48
N GLU A 54 -13.61 -4.56 -4.03
CA GLU A 54 -14.31 -3.59 -4.87
C GLU A 54 -13.86 -2.17 -4.48
N LEU A 55 -13.50 -1.35 -5.48
CA LEU A 55 -13.14 0.05 -5.29
C LEU A 55 -13.96 0.91 -6.26
N HIS A 56 -14.65 1.91 -5.72
CA HIS A 56 -15.50 2.82 -6.48
C HIS A 56 -15.31 4.25 -6.01
N GLY A 57 -15.21 5.20 -6.94
CA GLY A 57 -15.11 6.61 -6.58
C GLY A 57 -14.88 7.53 -7.78
N PRO A 58 -15.07 8.84 -7.61
CA PRO A 58 -14.74 9.87 -8.59
C PRO A 58 -13.25 9.86 -8.99
N PRO A 59 -12.85 10.53 -10.09
CA PRO A 59 -11.45 10.59 -10.53
C PRO A 59 -10.44 10.98 -9.43
N ALA A 60 -10.80 11.92 -8.55
CA ALA A 60 -9.97 12.34 -7.42
C ALA A 60 -9.59 11.18 -6.47
N PHE A 61 -10.45 10.16 -6.33
CA PHE A 61 -10.17 8.94 -5.55
C PHE A 61 -8.96 8.18 -6.08
N TRP A 62 -8.72 8.25 -7.39
CA TRP A 62 -7.66 7.52 -8.08
C TRP A 62 -6.39 8.35 -8.20
N GLU A 63 -6.54 9.64 -8.51
CA GLU A 63 -5.44 10.57 -8.78
C GLU A 63 -4.56 10.86 -7.54
N HIS A 64 -5.17 10.87 -6.35
CA HIS A 64 -4.50 11.20 -5.08
C HIS A 64 -4.13 9.97 -4.24
N HIS A 65 -4.09 8.78 -4.84
CA HIS A 65 -3.78 7.50 -4.17
C HIS A 65 -4.78 7.06 -3.06
N TYR A 66 -5.90 7.76 -2.89
CA TYR A 66 -6.94 7.40 -1.92
C TYR A 66 -7.45 5.96 -2.13
N ALA A 67 -7.68 5.54 -3.37
CA ALA A 67 -8.08 4.17 -3.70
C ALA A 67 -7.08 3.13 -3.17
N HIS A 68 -5.78 3.41 -3.22
CA HIS A 68 -4.76 2.50 -2.74
C HIS A 68 -4.75 2.43 -1.21
N GLU A 69 -4.92 3.57 -0.53
CA GLU A 69 -5.00 3.63 0.93
C GLU A 69 -6.24 2.92 1.47
N ALA A 70 -7.40 3.14 0.86
CA ALA A 70 -8.63 2.46 1.23
C ALA A 70 -8.53 0.95 1.01
N ALA A 71 -7.97 0.52 -0.14
CA ALA A 71 -7.73 -0.89 -0.44
C ALA A 71 -6.80 -1.56 0.59
N LEU A 72 -5.68 -0.91 0.94
CA LEU A 72 -4.78 -1.39 1.99
C LEU A 72 -5.51 -1.57 3.32
N ALA A 73 -6.33 -0.60 3.71
CA ALA A 73 -7.05 -0.62 4.98
C ALA A 73 -8.05 -1.79 5.05
N VAL A 74 -8.88 -1.98 4.01
CA VAL A 74 -9.84 -3.09 3.98
C VAL A 74 -9.15 -4.44 3.92
N MET A 75 -8.09 -4.58 3.11
CA MET A 75 -7.35 -5.84 2.99
C MET A 75 -6.64 -6.21 4.28
N ASN A 76 -6.00 -5.24 4.94
CA ASN A 76 -5.40 -5.46 6.26
C ASN A 76 -6.42 -5.94 7.26
N ARG A 77 -7.58 -5.27 7.33
CA ARG A 77 -8.66 -5.68 8.22
C ARG A 77 -9.15 -7.08 7.87
N GLY A 78 -9.43 -7.37 6.60
CA GLY A 78 -9.90 -8.69 6.15
C GLY A 78 -8.95 -9.81 6.56
N PHE A 79 -7.67 -9.71 6.22
CA PHE A 79 -6.68 -10.74 6.55
C PHE A 79 -6.37 -10.84 8.05
N THR A 80 -6.49 -9.75 8.81
CA THR A 80 -6.21 -9.77 10.26
C THR A 80 -7.41 -10.24 11.08
N SER A 81 -8.64 -9.87 10.67
CA SER A 81 -9.87 -10.15 11.42
C SER A 81 -10.53 -11.48 11.07
N SER A 82 -10.23 -12.06 9.90
CA SER A 82 -10.85 -13.31 9.43
C SER A 82 -9.79 -14.39 9.16
N PRO A 83 -9.47 -15.27 10.13
CA PRO A 83 -8.48 -16.34 9.97
C PRO A 83 -8.79 -17.31 8.81
N GLN A 84 -10.07 -17.48 8.49
CA GLN A 84 -10.54 -18.32 7.39
C GLN A 84 -10.32 -17.72 6.00
N LEU A 85 -10.00 -16.41 5.91
CA LEU A 85 -9.77 -15.73 4.64
C LEU A 85 -8.38 -16.08 4.11
N GLN A 86 -8.33 -16.90 3.07
CA GLN A 86 -7.09 -17.35 2.44
C GLN A 86 -6.71 -16.52 1.21
N ARG A 87 -7.68 -15.83 0.60
CA ARG A 87 -7.49 -15.12 -0.67
C ARG A 87 -8.29 -13.83 -0.72
N VAL A 88 -7.70 -12.77 -1.26
CA VAL A 88 -8.44 -11.61 -1.75
C VAL A 88 -8.24 -11.50 -3.24
N PHE A 89 -9.32 -11.32 -3.99
CA PHE A 89 -9.27 -11.18 -5.44
C PHE A 89 -10.04 -9.98 -5.94
N ALA A 90 -9.74 -9.56 -7.16
CA ALA A 90 -10.42 -8.47 -7.83
C ALA A 90 -10.65 -8.82 -9.31
N GLU A 91 -11.77 -8.33 -9.82
CA GLU A 91 -12.21 -8.47 -11.20
C GLU A 91 -12.12 -7.11 -11.87
N VAL A 92 -11.39 -7.02 -12.98
CA VAL A 92 -11.05 -5.73 -13.58
C VAL A 92 -11.20 -5.78 -15.09
N ASP A 93 -11.89 -4.81 -15.67
CA ASP A 93 -11.87 -4.61 -17.12
C ASP A 93 -10.41 -4.34 -17.56
N PRO A 94 -9.87 -5.07 -18.56
CA PRO A 94 -8.49 -4.89 -19.02
C PRO A 94 -8.13 -3.46 -19.45
N ARG A 95 -9.12 -2.61 -19.74
CA ARG A 95 -8.96 -1.20 -20.10
C ARG A 95 -8.74 -0.30 -18.89
N ASN A 96 -9.14 -0.72 -17.70
CA ASN A 96 -8.92 0.03 -16.46
C ASN A 96 -7.48 -0.15 -15.96
N ARG A 97 -6.54 0.51 -16.65
CA ARG A 97 -5.11 0.46 -16.33
C ARG A 97 -4.80 0.97 -14.92
N ALA A 98 -5.53 1.98 -14.45
CA ALA A 98 -5.35 2.54 -13.11
C ALA A 98 -5.60 1.49 -12.01
N MET A 99 -6.71 0.75 -12.10
CA MET A 99 -7.02 -0.34 -11.19
C MET A 99 -5.98 -1.47 -11.29
N LEU A 100 -5.65 -1.90 -12.51
CA LEU A 100 -4.67 -2.97 -12.71
C LEU A 100 -3.31 -2.65 -12.08
N ASP A 101 -2.83 -1.42 -12.24
CA ASP A 101 -1.56 -0.98 -11.67
C ASP A 101 -1.63 -0.82 -10.15
N LEU A 102 -2.76 -0.36 -9.61
CA LEU A 102 -3.00 -0.28 -8.18
C LEU A 102 -2.96 -1.68 -7.55
N LEU A 103 -3.69 -2.65 -8.10
CA LEU A 103 -3.74 -4.02 -7.55
C LEU A 103 -2.38 -4.72 -7.64
N ARG A 104 -1.61 -4.50 -8.71
CA ARG A 104 -0.23 -4.98 -8.81
C ARG A 104 0.66 -4.37 -7.73
N ARG A 105 0.50 -3.08 -7.42
CA ARG A 105 1.24 -2.43 -6.33
C ARG A 105 0.86 -3.00 -4.97
N LEU A 106 -0.39 -3.42 -4.78
CA LEU A 106 -0.86 -4.18 -3.61
C LEU A 106 -0.33 -5.62 -3.57
N GLY A 107 0.51 -6.04 -4.53
CA GLY A 107 1.07 -7.39 -4.56
C GLY A 107 0.15 -8.43 -5.17
N MET A 108 -1.00 -8.05 -5.74
CA MET A 108 -1.85 -8.98 -6.44
C MET A 108 -1.21 -9.46 -7.75
N ARG A 109 -1.38 -10.76 -8.03
CA ARG A 109 -0.92 -11.45 -9.22
C ARG A 109 -2.09 -11.72 -10.15
N ARG A 110 -1.86 -11.61 -11.46
CA ARG A 110 -2.86 -11.96 -12.47
C ARG A 110 -3.00 -13.49 -12.54
N GLU A 111 -4.22 -13.98 -12.34
CA GLU A 111 -4.55 -15.41 -12.47
C GLU A 111 -4.99 -15.77 -13.89
N GLY A 112 -5.67 -14.85 -14.58
CA GLY A 112 -6.16 -15.12 -15.93
C GLY A 112 -7.04 -14.02 -16.50
N THR A 113 -7.68 -14.32 -17.63
CA THR A 113 -8.69 -13.46 -18.26
C THR A 113 -9.89 -14.30 -18.66
N LEU A 114 -11.05 -13.91 -18.14
CA LEU A 114 -12.35 -14.42 -18.55
C LEU A 114 -12.73 -13.69 -19.84
N ARG A 115 -12.79 -14.42 -20.96
CA ARG A 115 -13.12 -13.87 -22.28
C ARG A 115 -14.63 -13.68 -22.40
N ALA A 116 -15.08 -12.52 -22.86
CA ALA A 116 -16.50 -12.18 -23.00
C ALA A 116 -17.33 -12.48 -21.73
N HIS A 117 -16.76 -12.21 -20.56
CA HIS A 117 -17.36 -12.50 -19.26
C HIS A 117 -18.64 -11.72 -19.01
N LEU A 118 -18.66 -10.44 -19.40
CA LEU A 118 -19.76 -9.52 -19.12
C LEU A 118 -20.27 -8.87 -20.42
N ILE A 119 -21.55 -8.53 -20.46
CA ILE A 119 -22.10 -7.60 -21.45
C ILE A 119 -22.18 -6.22 -20.81
N VAL A 120 -21.44 -5.26 -21.35
CA VAL A 120 -21.45 -3.86 -20.89
C VAL A 120 -21.77 -2.99 -22.10
N ASP A 121 -22.79 -2.15 -21.98
CA ASP A 121 -23.29 -1.30 -23.06
C ASP A 121 -23.58 -2.10 -24.35
N GLY A 122 -24.15 -3.29 -24.21
CA GLY A 122 -24.49 -4.18 -25.32
C GLY A 122 -23.30 -4.91 -25.97
N HIS A 123 -22.08 -4.76 -25.46
CA HIS A 123 -20.88 -5.39 -26.02
C HIS A 123 -20.24 -6.36 -25.03
N PRO A 124 -19.72 -7.51 -25.51
CA PRO A 124 -18.92 -8.40 -24.67
C PRO A 124 -17.65 -7.71 -24.18
N ARG A 125 -17.34 -7.94 -22.91
CA ARG A 125 -16.17 -7.44 -22.19
C ARG A 125 -15.43 -8.58 -21.52
N ASP A 126 -14.11 -8.54 -21.67
CA ASP A 126 -13.22 -9.41 -20.94
C ASP A 126 -13.07 -8.92 -19.49
N THR A 127 -12.71 -9.84 -18.60
CA THR A 127 -12.41 -9.52 -17.20
C THR A 127 -11.08 -10.15 -16.82
N VAL A 128 -10.15 -9.35 -16.32
CA VAL A 128 -8.89 -9.81 -15.75
C VAL A 128 -9.11 -10.12 -14.28
N ILE A 129 -8.70 -11.32 -13.86
CA ILE A 129 -8.71 -11.72 -12.45
C ILE A 129 -7.32 -11.54 -11.88
N LEU A 130 -7.24 -10.82 -10.75
CA LEU A 130 -6.03 -10.70 -9.95
C LEU A 130 -6.32 -11.10 -8.51
N SER A 131 -5.32 -11.64 -7.80
CA SER A 131 -5.47 -12.03 -6.40
C SER A 131 -4.17 -11.94 -5.60
N VAL A 132 -4.31 -11.92 -4.28
CA VAL A 132 -3.23 -12.11 -3.31
C VAL A 132 -3.68 -13.09 -2.24
N LEU A 133 -2.76 -13.94 -1.78
CA LEU A 133 -3.03 -14.92 -0.73
C LEU A 133 -2.66 -14.38 0.65
N SER A 134 -3.31 -14.92 1.68
CA SER A 134 -3.10 -14.51 3.09
C SER A 134 -1.63 -14.60 3.51
N HIS A 135 -0.93 -15.68 3.16
CA HIS A 135 0.47 -15.88 3.48
C HIS A 135 1.43 -15.01 2.65
N GLU A 136 0.97 -14.44 1.54
CA GLU A 136 1.72 -13.47 0.74
C GLU A 136 1.55 -12.05 1.31
N TRP A 137 0.50 -11.82 2.11
CA TRP A 137 0.18 -10.53 2.70
C TRP A 137 1.02 -10.26 3.95
N THR A 138 2.10 -9.50 3.80
CA THR A 138 2.97 -9.08 4.91
C THR A 138 2.68 -7.64 5.33
N LEU A 139 2.45 -7.44 6.64
CA LEU A 139 2.30 -6.12 7.26
C LEU A 139 3.63 -5.45 7.62
N ASP A 140 4.76 -6.04 7.23
CA ASP A 140 6.09 -5.49 7.50
C ASP A 140 6.13 -4.03 7.09
N ARG A 141 6.69 -3.17 7.93
CA ARG A 141 6.78 -1.74 7.64
C ARG A 141 8.22 -1.38 7.33
N CYS A 142 8.39 -0.49 6.37
CA CYS A 142 9.69 0.05 6.02
C CYS A 142 10.27 0.76 7.26
N PRO A 143 11.43 0.35 7.76
CA PRO A 143 12.00 0.92 8.99
C PRO A 143 12.44 2.38 8.83
N VAL A 144 12.40 2.92 7.61
CA VAL A 144 12.84 4.29 7.28
C VAL A 144 11.67 5.27 7.21
N CYS A 145 10.51 4.83 6.73
CA CYS A 145 9.38 5.70 6.43
C CYS A 145 8.03 5.15 6.89
N GLY A 146 7.99 3.96 7.49
CA GLY A 146 6.75 3.35 8.00
C GLY A 146 5.79 2.81 6.93
N ARG A 147 6.09 2.99 5.64
CA ARG A 147 5.26 2.46 4.54
C ARG A 147 5.22 0.92 4.57
N PRO A 148 4.07 0.28 4.32
CA PRO A 148 3.98 -1.16 4.21
C PRO A 148 4.95 -1.70 3.14
N LEU A 149 5.67 -2.76 3.51
CA LEU A 149 6.53 -3.57 2.67
C LEU A 149 5.64 -4.66 2.09
N LEU A 150 5.02 -4.33 0.96
CA LEU A 150 4.22 -5.29 0.22
C LEU A 150 5.18 -6.34 -0.34
N SER A 151 5.09 -7.55 0.20
CA SER A 151 5.81 -8.71 -0.31
C SER A 151 5.21 -9.08 -1.67
N THR A 152 6.00 -8.91 -2.74
CA THR A 152 5.70 -9.60 -3.98
C THR A 152 6.13 -11.04 -3.79
N SER A 153 5.19 -11.96 -3.71
CA SER A 153 5.48 -13.36 -3.41
C SER A 153 6.53 -13.97 -4.33
N GLY A 154 7.29 -14.93 -3.80
CA GLY A 154 8.42 -15.57 -4.48
C GLY A 154 9.72 -14.74 -4.53
N ARG A 155 9.71 -13.47 -4.08
CA ARG A 155 10.94 -12.70 -3.85
C ARG A 155 11.26 -12.63 -2.37
N ARG A 156 12.55 -12.49 -2.06
CA ARG A 156 13.03 -12.24 -0.70
C ARG A 156 12.29 -11.01 -0.13
N PRO A 157 11.79 -11.05 1.13
CA PRO A 157 11.05 -9.95 1.73
C PRO A 157 11.81 -8.64 1.56
N ARG A 158 11.12 -7.59 1.09
CA ARG A 158 11.76 -6.30 0.88
C ARG A 158 12.02 -5.68 2.24
N THR A 159 13.26 -5.34 2.56
CA THR A 159 13.59 -4.60 3.79
C THR A 159 13.18 -3.12 3.70
N TYR A 160 13.05 -2.58 2.48
CA TYR A 160 12.73 -1.17 2.23
C TYR A 160 11.70 -1.02 1.11
N CYS A 161 10.80 -0.04 1.24
CA CYS A 161 9.74 0.18 0.26
C CYS A 161 10.25 0.72 -1.08
N SER A 162 11.44 1.34 -1.12
CA SER A 162 12.04 1.94 -2.32
C SER A 162 13.56 2.01 -2.21
N ASP A 163 14.24 2.19 -3.35
CA ASP A 163 15.70 2.42 -3.37
C ASP A 163 16.10 3.71 -2.65
N ALA A 164 15.24 4.74 -2.68
CA ALA A 164 15.43 5.95 -1.88
C ALA A 164 15.46 5.64 -0.38
N CYS A 165 14.53 4.81 0.12
CA CYS A 165 14.54 4.39 1.52
C CYS A 165 15.76 3.52 1.84
N LYS A 166 16.15 2.61 0.92
CA LYS A 166 17.37 1.83 1.05
C LYS A 166 18.61 2.71 1.18
N ALA A 167 18.73 3.74 0.34
CA ALA A 167 19.82 4.71 0.38
C ALA A 167 19.83 5.54 1.68
N LYS A 168 18.67 5.98 2.16
CA LYS A 168 18.53 6.69 3.44
C LYS A 168 18.96 5.82 4.62
N ALA A 169 18.52 4.56 4.68
CA ALA A 169 18.96 3.60 5.70
C ALA A 169 20.47 3.33 5.67
N PHE A 170 21.07 3.30 4.48
CA PHE A 170 22.51 3.13 4.33
C PHE A 170 23.28 4.33 4.87
N ARG A 171 22.87 5.56 4.53
CA ARG A 171 23.48 6.80 5.04
C ARG A 171 23.40 6.90 6.56
N ALA A 172 22.24 6.61 7.15
CA ALA A 172 22.04 6.64 8.59
C ALA A 172 23.01 5.69 9.33
N ARG A 173 23.11 4.43 8.87
CA ARG A 173 24.05 3.45 9.47
C ARG A 173 25.51 3.88 9.37
N ARG A 174 25.89 4.53 8.26
CA ARG A 174 27.25 5.02 8.08
C ARG A 174 27.57 6.21 8.99
N ALA A 175 26.60 7.10 9.23
CA ALA A 175 26.74 8.19 10.19
C ALA A 175 26.90 7.65 11.62
N SER A 176 26.03 6.75 12.06
CA SER A 176 26.13 6.14 13.40
C SER A 176 27.43 5.40 13.62
N ARG A 177 27.94 4.68 12.61
CA ARG A 177 29.23 3.98 12.71
C ARG A 177 30.42 4.93 12.76
N ALA A 178 30.32 6.10 12.12
CA ALA A 178 31.34 7.14 12.23
C ALA A 178 31.29 7.80 13.61
N GLU A 179 30.09 8.12 14.12
CA GLU A 179 29.88 8.65 15.47
C GLU A 179 30.39 7.69 16.54
N GLU A 180 30.08 6.39 16.45
CA GLU A 180 30.63 5.35 17.33
C GLU A 180 32.16 5.32 17.26
N PHE A 181 32.74 5.36 16.06
CA PHE A 181 34.18 5.36 15.90
C PHE A 181 34.85 6.58 16.55
N PHE A 182 34.27 7.77 16.39
CA PHE A 182 34.77 8.99 17.03
C PHE A 182 34.58 8.96 18.55
N ALA A 183 33.45 8.45 19.04
CA ALA A 183 33.20 8.29 20.47
C ALA A 183 34.20 7.31 21.10
N GLN A 184 34.47 6.18 20.44
CA GLN A 184 35.46 5.19 20.88
C GLN A 184 36.86 5.80 20.98
N ARG A 185 37.26 6.56 19.95
CA ARG A 185 38.54 7.29 19.90
C ARG A 185 38.66 8.33 21.01
N LEU A 186 37.59 9.08 21.28
CA LEU A 186 37.56 10.08 22.35
C LEU A 186 37.71 9.41 23.73
N ILE A 187 37.04 8.29 23.96
CA ILE A 187 37.16 7.50 25.19
C ILE A 187 38.61 7.01 25.38
N GLU A 188 39.22 6.45 24.34
CA GLU A 188 40.62 6.01 24.36
C GLU A 188 41.59 7.16 24.66
N GLU A 189 41.33 8.35 24.13
CA GLU A 189 42.18 9.52 24.31
C GLU A 189 42.05 10.14 25.70
N ILE A 190 40.83 10.20 26.26
CA ILE A 190 40.59 10.60 27.66
C ILE A 190 41.30 9.63 28.61
N ALA A 191 41.22 8.32 28.35
CA ALA A 191 41.86 7.30 29.18
C ALA A 191 43.41 7.37 29.19
N ARG A 192 44.02 8.00 28.17
CA ARG A 192 45.48 8.19 28.07
C ARG A 192 46.00 9.46 28.72
N ARG A 193 45.14 10.37 29.18
CA ARG A 193 45.59 11.59 29.87
C ARG A 193 46.04 11.24 31.30
N PRO A 194 47.28 11.59 31.70
CA PRO A 194 47.73 11.38 33.08
C PRO A 194 46.91 12.26 34.05
N LYS A 195 46.70 11.74 35.27
CA LYS A 195 45.98 12.43 36.36
C LYS A 195 46.62 13.76 36.74
#